data_AF-A0A517SKB8-F1
#
_entry.id   AF-A0A517SKB8-F1
#
_cell.length_a   1.000
_cell.length_b   1.000
_cell.length_c   1.000
_cell.angle_alpha   90.00
_cell.angle_beta   90.00
_cell.angle_gamma   90.00
#
_symmetry.space_group_name_H-M   'P 1'
#
loop_
_entity.id
_entity.type
_entity.pdbx_description
1 polymer ?
#
loop_
_entity_poly.entity_id
_entity_poly.type
_entity_poly.pdbx_seq_one_letter_code
_entity_poly.pdbx_strand_id
1 'polypeptide(L)'
;MLVIVLWARHLTSLQGLLMVGSAILVLPIGAGLFPTRGGDLLCAAIAAAVFAGGMTNSAIETWLAQGPFSPTAVTCVWSAFVLWLCSDRVIAGARSLDFNAWRRLLAWTVAGGFGLYMIVLPAISIAFAPEPMSSSRALEDPTMGELIRLHITESFFAVFFFTLGATIGSFLNVVAYRMPRGESVVLRSSRCPRCTTAIQPRDNIPVLGWLLLNGRCRACQVPISAQYPIVEFIAGAVFLALYLAELISGGRNLPVRDPNFYAGVVWILMYTKWDLVGLYAYHCFQFATLGAWTLIEFDRQAIPLRSIATALIFAVVPPLLLPFLQPMPAILGQSDATARTLVDALVTTGAGVVAGLLAGWLLSAVVQDPSRRSRGVMAAMSLAGVMLGWQAVLVIVLGTLILESSLDWLVSERVRTRWPLIGSLFVSAFVHQLTWRWSADLLWLWREGARSTPRSAVTAGVIVAAIAFGVFYRRRQIAHPAAEAMYAHNTRNEVVETTFNESVGAECPTPHESSVSER
;
A
#
# COMPACT_ATOMS: atom_id res chain seq x y z
N MET A 1 -0.63 -24.05 -12.93
CA MET A 1 -1.16 -25.41 -13.20
C MET A 1 -0.86 -26.40 -12.10
N LEU A 2 0.36 -26.48 -11.56
CA LEU A 2 0.67 -27.39 -10.44
C LEU A 2 -0.16 -27.07 -9.16
N VAL A 3 -0.43 -25.79 -8.90
CA VAL A 3 -1.36 -25.36 -7.83
C VAL A 3 -2.80 -25.79 -8.14
N ILE A 4 -3.25 -25.74 -9.40
CA ILE A 4 -4.60 -26.18 -9.79
C ILE A 4 -4.73 -27.71 -9.75
N VAL A 5 -3.65 -28.45 -10.02
CA VAL A 5 -3.59 -29.91 -9.93
C VAL A 5 -3.45 -30.39 -8.48
N LEU A 6 -2.76 -29.64 -7.62
CA LEU A 6 -2.71 -29.87 -6.16
C LEU A 6 -4.02 -29.45 -5.47
N TRP A 7 -4.68 -28.41 -5.99
CA TRP A 7 -6.04 -27.99 -5.60
C TRP A 7 -7.09 -29.02 -6.07
N ALA A 8 -6.90 -29.63 -7.24
CA ALA A 8 -7.72 -30.76 -7.74
C ALA A 8 -7.48 -32.07 -6.98
N ARG A 9 -6.27 -32.32 -6.47
CA ARG A 9 -5.94 -33.51 -5.65
C ARG A 9 -6.51 -33.47 -4.22
N HIS A 10 -6.84 -32.29 -3.69
CA HIS A 10 -7.40 -32.12 -2.34
C HIS A 10 -8.92 -31.89 -2.30
N LEU A 11 -9.60 -31.88 -3.46
CA LEU A 11 -11.06 -31.94 -3.57
C LEU A 11 -11.64 -33.33 -3.21
N THR A 12 -10.88 -34.20 -2.54
CA THR A 12 -11.27 -35.59 -2.23
C THR A 12 -12.11 -35.77 -0.96
N SER A 13 -12.39 -34.72 -0.17
CA SER A 13 -13.57 -34.78 0.70
C SER A 13 -14.78 -34.45 -0.16
N LEU A 14 -15.51 -35.50 -0.56
CA LEU A 14 -16.72 -35.43 -1.39
C LEU A 14 -17.66 -34.29 -0.93
N GLN A 15 -17.72 -34.06 0.39
CA GLN A 15 -18.54 -33.04 1.06
C GLN A 15 -18.13 -31.58 0.74
N GLY A 16 -16.83 -31.27 0.61
CA GLY A 16 -16.35 -29.93 0.25
C GLY A 16 -16.60 -29.59 -1.22
N LEU A 17 -16.45 -30.60 -2.09
CA LEU A 17 -16.86 -30.53 -3.51
C LEU A 17 -18.36 -30.27 -3.65
N LEU A 18 -19.18 -30.93 -2.84
CA LEU A 18 -20.63 -30.81 -2.85
C LEU A 18 -21.10 -29.45 -2.31
N MET A 19 -20.49 -28.88 -1.27
CA MET A 19 -20.84 -27.54 -0.76
C MET A 19 -20.42 -26.41 -1.70
N VAL A 20 -19.18 -26.43 -2.21
CA VAL A 20 -18.70 -25.39 -3.13
C VAL A 20 -19.36 -25.55 -4.51
N GLY A 21 -19.52 -26.78 -4.99
CA GLY A 21 -20.22 -27.10 -6.22
C GLY A 21 -21.70 -26.69 -6.16
N SER A 22 -22.41 -26.95 -5.06
CA SER A 22 -23.79 -26.51 -4.89
C SER A 22 -23.90 -24.98 -4.81
N ALA A 23 -23.00 -24.27 -4.14
CA ALA A 23 -23.00 -22.80 -4.13
C ALA A 23 -22.79 -22.20 -5.54
N ILE A 24 -21.87 -22.77 -6.33
CA ILE A 24 -21.56 -22.31 -7.69
C ILE A 24 -22.69 -22.64 -8.67
N LEU A 25 -23.43 -23.74 -8.48
CA LEU A 25 -24.54 -24.16 -9.36
C LEU A 25 -25.90 -23.58 -8.96
N VAL A 26 -26.17 -23.38 -7.67
CA VAL A 26 -27.47 -22.89 -7.17
C VAL A 26 -27.62 -21.38 -7.32
N LEU A 27 -26.54 -20.60 -7.17
CA LEU A 27 -26.57 -19.14 -7.30
C LEU A 27 -26.99 -18.66 -8.72
N PRO A 28 -26.51 -19.27 -9.83
CA PRO A 28 -26.98 -18.93 -11.19
C PRO A 28 -28.42 -19.35 -11.47
N ILE A 29 -28.89 -20.47 -10.90
CA ILE A 29 -30.25 -20.98 -11.10
C ILE A 29 -31.28 -20.11 -10.35
N GLY A 30 -30.97 -19.70 -9.11
CA GLY A 30 -31.77 -18.72 -8.36
C GLY A 30 -31.79 -17.32 -9.01
N ALA A 31 -30.77 -16.98 -9.79
CA ALA A 31 -30.70 -15.75 -10.59
C ALA A 31 -31.42 -15.84 -11.96
N GLY A 32 -32.01 -17.00 -12.31
CA GLY A 32 -32.81 -17.18 -13.53
C GLY A 32 -32.02 -17.42 -14.82
N LEU A 33 -30.75 -17.85 -14.74
CA LEU A 33 -29.88 -18.04 -15.91
C LEU A 33 -30.14 -19.33 -16.72
N PHE A 34 -31.01 -20.24 -16.26
CA PHE A 34 -31.33 -21.51 -16.95
C PHE A 34 -32.86 -21.77 -17.06
N PRO A 35 -33.36 -22.45 -18.12
CA PRO A 35 -34.79 -22.71 -18.33
C PRO A 35 -35.44 -23.69 -17.33
N THR A 36 -36.68 -23.41 -16.99
CA THR A 36 -37.47 -23.75 -15.78
C THR A 36 -37.95 -25.20 -15.60
N ARG A 37 -37.35 -26.19 -16.25
CA ARG A 37 -37.67 -27.62 -15.96
C ARG A 37 -36.44 -28.49 -15.75
N GLY A 38 -35.29 -28.11 -16.31
CA GLY A 38 -34.03 -28.82 -16.11
C GLY A 38 -33.28 -28.38 -14.85
N GLY A 39 -33.38 -27.09 -14.48
CA GLY A 39 -32.68 -26.52 -13.31
C GLY A 39 -33.18 -27.06 -11.97
N ASP A 40 -34.49 -27.24 -11.82
CA ASP A 40 -35.10 -27.67 -10.55
C ASP A 40 -34.79 -29.14 -10.25
N LEU A 41 -34.82 -30.00 -11.27
CA LEU A 41 -34.40 -31.40 -11.18
C LEU A 41 -32.91 -31.53 -10.88
N LEU A 42 -32.06 -30.67 -11.45
CA LEU A 42 -30.63 -30.66 -11.19
C LEU A 42 -30.32 -30.21 -9.76
N CYS A 43 -30.97 -29.15 -9.28
CA CYS A 43 -30.84 -28.68 -7.90
C CYS A 43 -31.32 -29.72 -6.88
N ALA A 44 -32.48 -30.35 -7.11
CA ALA A 44 -33.00 -31.40 -6.26
C ALA A 44 -32.10 -32.64 -6.26
N ALA A 45 -31.56 -33.04 -7.43
CA ALA A 45 -30.64 -34.15 -7.55
C ALA A 45 -29.30 -33.89 -6.84
N ILE A 46 -28.75 -32.67 -6.96
CA ILE A 46 -27.51 -32.28 -6.26
C ILE A 46 -27.74 -32.29 -4.75
N ALA A 47 -28.81 -31.67 -4.26
CA ALA A 47 -29.13 -31.64 -2.84
C ALA A 47 -29.40 -33.03 -2.26
N ALA A 48 -30.09 -33.91 -3.00
CA ALA A 48 -30.29 -35.30 -2.62
C ALA A 48 -28.97 -36.10 -2.60
N ALA A 49 -28.05 -35.83 -3.54
CA ALA A 49 -26.72 -36.44 -3.54
C ALA A 49 -25.84 -35.94 -2.38
N VAL A 50 -25.93 -34.65 -2.01
CA VAL A 50 -25.26 -34.11 -0.81
C VAL A 50 -25.79 -34.78 0.46
N PHE A 51 -27.11 -34.95 0.54
CA PHE A 51 -27.78 -35.55 1.69
C PHE A 51 -27.48 -37.05 1.82
N ALA A 52 -27.56 -37.81 0.73
CA ALA A 52 -27.28 -39.25 0.70
C ALA A 52 -25.80 -39.56 0.94
N GLY A 53 -24.88 -38.73 0.44
CA GLY A 53 -23.44 -38.87 0.71
C GLY A 53 -23.03 -38.55 2.16
N GLY A 54 -23.89 -37.84 2.91
CA GLY A 54 -23.65 -37.47 4.31
C GLY A 54 -24.13 -38.50 5.34
N MET A 55 -25.04 -39.42 4.97
CA MET A 55 -25.64 -40.38 5.91
C MET A 55 -25.33 -41.84 5.52
N THR A 56 -24.20 -42.37 5.99
CA THR A 56 -24.01 -43.82 6.11
C THR A 56 -24.45 -44.27 7.51
N ASN A 57 -24.84 -45.55 7.70
CA ASN A 57 -25.31 -46.04 9.01
C ASN A 57 -24.28 -45.85 10.15
N SER A 58 -22.98 -45.78 9.84
CA SER A 58 -21.91 -45.43 10.78
C SER A 58 -21.86 -43.95 11.19
N ALA A 59 -22.51 -43.06 10.42
CA ALA A 59 -22.54 -41.61 10.65
C ALA A 59 -23.58 -41.18 11.70
N ILE A 60 -24.60 -42.00 11.96
CA ILE A 60 -25.67 -41.69 12.92
C ILE A 60 -25.19 -41.87 14.36
N GLU A 61 -24.42 -42.92 14.64
CA GLU A 61 -23.78 -43.11 15.95
C GLU A 61 -22.71 -42.04 16.23
N THR A 62 -21.94 -41.63 15.21
CA THR A 62 -21.02 -40.49 15.32
C THR A 62 -21.74 -39.14 15.42
N TRP A 63 -22.94 -39.00 14.85
CA TRP A 63 -23.79 -37.81 14.98
C TRP A 63 -24.32 -37.65 16.41
N LEU A 64 -24.76 -38.73 17.04
CA LEU A 64 -25.15 -38.73 18.46
C LEU A 64 -23.96 -38.43 19.38
N ALA A 65 -22.75 -38.84 19.00
CA ALA A 65 -21.52 -38.60 19.77
C ALA A 65 -20.90 -37.20 19.58
N GLN A 66 -21.07 -36.55 18.41
CA GLN A 66 -20.47 -35.25 18.07
C GLN A 66 -21.45 -34.06 18.20
N GLY A 67 -22.70 -34.34 18.57
CA GLY A 67 -23.72 -33.33 18.83
C GLY A 67 -24.35 -32.70 17.58
N PRO A 68 -25.37 -31.84 17.78
CA PRO A 68 -26.24 -31.32 16.71
C PRO A 68 -25.56 -30.36 15.72
N PHE A 69 -24.28 -30.05 15.89
CA PHE A 69 -23.53 -29.07 15.10
C PHE A 69 -22.22 -29.62 14.51
N SER A 70 -22.10 -30.94 14.37
CA SER A 70 -20.99 -31.59 13.65
C SER A 70 -20.90 -31.12 12.18
N PRO A 71 -19.74 -31.25 11.50
CA PRO A 71 -19.61 -30.92 10.07
C PRO A 71 -20.70 -31.58 9.21
N THR A 72 -21.10 -32.80 9.56
CA THR A 72 -22.22 -33.52 8.95
C THR A 72 -23.56 -32.83 9.20
N ALA A 73 -23.83 -32.37 10.42
CA ALA A 73 -25.05 -31.62 10.76
C ALA A 73 -25.10 -30.25 10.05
N VAL A 74 -23.97 -29.54 9.97
CA VAL A 74 -23.86 -28.28 9.23
C VAL A 74 -24.07 -28.51 7.73
N THR A 75 -23.56 -29.61 7.18
CA THR A 75 -23.81 -29.99 5.78
C THR A 75 -25.27 -30.32 5.53
N CYS A 76 -25.94 -31.01 6.46
CA CYS A 76 -27.38 -31.27 6.39
C CYS A 76 -28.22 -29.99 6.51
N VAL A 77 -27.88 -29.09 7.43
CA VAL A 77 -28.56 -27.79 7.60
C VAL A 77 -28.33 -26.88 6.39
N TRP A 78 -27.12 -26.84 5.85
CA TRP A 78 -26.81 -26.10 4.62
C TRP A 78 -27.55 -26.69 3.42
N SER A 79 -27.62 -28.02 3.30
CA SER A 79 -28.38 -28.68 2.24
C SER A 79 -29.88 -28.40 2.36
N ALA A 80 -30.43 -28.38 3.58
CA ALA A 80 -31.80 -27.99 3.85
C ALA A 80 -32.05 -26.50 3.55
N PHE A 81 -31.08 -25.62 3.85
CA PHE A 81 -31.14 -24.19 3.52
C PHE A 81 -31.07 -23.94 2.00
N VAL A 82 -30.23 -24.69 1.28
CA VAL A 82 -30.15 -24.67 -0.18
C VAL A 82 -31.46 -25.18 -0.80
N LEU A 83 -32.04 -26.27 -0.28
CA LEU A 83 -33.35 -26.78 -0.69
C LEU A 83 -34.47 -25.77 -0.41
N TRP A 84 -34.39 -25.05 0.72
CA TRP A 84 -35.33 -23.98 1.06
C TRP A 84 -35.21 -22.77 0.12
N LEU A 85 -33.99 -22.35 -0.20
CA LEU A 85 -33.69 -21.33 -1.22
C LEU A 85 -34.20 -21.73 -2.61
N CYS A 86 -34.14 -23.01 -2.94
CA CYS A 86 -34.63 -23.57 -4.19
C CYS A 86 -36.15 -23.85 -4.21
N SER A 87 -36.89 -23.52 -3.14
CA SER A 87 -38.34 -23.69 -3.13
C SER A 87 -39.03 -22.68 -4.06
N ASP A 88 -40.09 -23.11 -4.75
CA ASP A 88 -40.83 -22.30 -5.73
C ASP A 88 -41.26 -20.92 -5.19
N ARG A 89 -41.54 -20.82 -3.88
CA ARG A 89 -41.93 -19.57 -3.22
C ARG A 89 -40.78 -18.58 -3.06
N VAL A 90 -39.57 -19.07 -2.77
CA VAL A 90 -38.38 -18.22 -2.58
C VAL A 90 -37.84 -17.76 -3.94
N ILE A 91 -37.84 -18.63 -4.95
CA ILE A 91 -37.45 -18.27 -6.33
C ILE A 91 -38.41 -17.23 -6.93
N ALA A 92 -39.73 -17.38 -6.72
CA ALA A 92 -40.71 -16.40 -7.16
C ALA A 92 -40.52 -15.02 -6.51
N GLY A 93 -40.19 -14.99 -5.21
CA GLY A 93 -39.83 -13.75 -4.51
C GLY A 93 -38.50 -13.15 -4.97
N ALA A 94 -37.49 -13.98 -5.23
CA ALA A 94 -36.15 -13.56 -5.64
C ALA A 94 -36.10 -12.92 -7.04
N ARG A 95 -37.01 -13.33 -7.95
CA ARG A 95 -37.20 -12.70 -9.28
C ARG A 95 -37.75 -11.28 -9.21
N SER A 96 -38.37 -10.90 -8.09
CA SER A 96 -38.88 -9.53 -7.86
C SER A 96 -37.85 -8.60 -7.20
N LEU A 97 -36.71 -9.14 -6.75
CA LEU A 97 -35.68 -8.37 -6.05
C LEU A 97 -34.84 -7.56 -7.05
N ASP A 98 -34.67 -6.27 -6.76
CA ASP A 98 -33.75 -5.43 -7.51
C ASP A 98 -32.28 -5.83 -7.23
N PHE A 99 -31.37 -5.40 -8.11
CA PHE A 99 -29.94 -5.69 -7.99
C PHE A 99 -29.35 -5.29 -6.62
N ASN A 100 -29.88 -4.24 -6.00
CA ASN A 100 -29.42 -3.77 -4.68
C ASN A 100 -29.89 -4.69 -3.54
N ALA A 101 -31.08 -5.26 -3.63
CA ALA A 101 -31.56 -6.27 -2.70
C ALA A 101 -30.75 -7.56 -2.84
N TRP A 102 -30.43 -7.98 -4.07
CA TRP A 102 -29.51 -9.11 -4.31
C TRP A 102 -28.11 -8.89 -3.73
N ARG A 103 -27.54 -7.69 -3.93
CA ARG A 103 -26.24 -7.34 -3.35
C ARG A 103 -26.27 -7.37 -1.81
N ARG A 104 -27.34 -6.86 -1.20
CA ARG A 104 -27.52 -6.88 0.26
C ARG A 104 -27.67 -8.31 0.77
N LEU A 105 -28.50 -9.12 0.12
CA LEU A 105 -28.70 -10.52 0.47
C LEU A 105 -27.37 -11.27 0.43
N LEU A 106 -26.62 -11.17 -0.68
CA LEU A 106 -25.30 -11.78 -0.81
C LEU A 106 -24.32 -11.31 0.27
N ALA A 107 -24.28 -10.00 0.54
CA ALA A 107 -23.43 -9.44 1.60
C ALA A 107 -23.79 -10.00 2.98
N TRP A 108 -25.09 -10.10 3.31
CA TRP A 108 -25.56 -10.67 4.57
C TRP A 108 -25.32 -12.17 4.67
N THR A 109 -25.47 -12.92 3.58
CA THR A 109 -25.18 -14.36 3.55
C THR A 109 -23.69 -14.63 3.73
N VAL A 110 -22.82 -13.86 3.07
CA VAL A 110 -21.37 -13.97 3.22
C VAL A 110 -20.94 -13.55 4.63
N ALA A 111 -21.43 -12.42 5.13
CA ALA A 111 -21.12 -11.94 6.47
C ALA A 111 -21.67 -12.88 7.57
N GLY A 112 -22.89 -13.38 7.40
CA GLY A 112 -23.52 -14.32 8.30
C GLY A 112 -22.85 -15.69 8.30
N GLY A 113 -22.51 -16.22 7.12
CA GLY A 113 -21.76 -17.46 6.98
C GLY A 113 -20.35 -17.36 7.58
N PHE A 114 -19.66 -16.24 7.36
CA PHE A 114 -18.37 -15.96 7.98
C PHE A 114 -18.48 -15.86 9.50
N GLY A 115 -19.46 -15.10 10.03
CA GLY A 115 -19.70 -14.99 11.47
C GLY A 115 -20.05 -16.32 12.13
N LEU A 116 -20.91 -17.12 11.49
CA LEU A 116 -21.26 -18.46 11.96
C LEU A 116 -20.02 -19.37 12.02
N TYR A 117 -19.23 -19.41 10.95
CA TYR A 117 -18.06 -20.28 10.86
C TYR A 117 -16.89 -19.85 11.74
N MET A 118 -16.67 -18.53 11.90
CA MET A 118 -15.51 -17.97 12.61
C MET A 118 -15.75 -17.70 14.09
N ILE A 119 -17.00 -17.45 14.50
CA ILE A 119 -17.31 -17.03 15.88
C ILE A 119 -18.18 -18.08 16.57
N VAL A 120 -19.31 -18.42 15.95
CA VAL A 120 -20.33 -19.27 16.59
C VAL A 120 -19.84 -20.71 16.71
N LEU A 121 -19.30 -21.31 15.64
CA LEU A 121 -18.81 -22.69 15.69
C LEU A 121 -17.66 -22.88 16.70
N PRO A 122 -16.63 -22.01 16.76
CA PRO A 122 -15.60 -22.12 17.79
C PRO A 122 -16.14 -21.91 19.20
N ALA A 123 -16.99 -20.90 19.42
CA ALA A 123 -17.59 -20.65 20.74
C ALA A 123 -18.40 -21.85 21.25
N ILE A 124 -19.17 -22.50 20.36
CA ILE A 124 -19.90 -23.73 20.67
C ILE A 124 -18.91 -24.87 20.95
N SER A 125 -17.86 -25.05 20.14
CA SER A 125 -16.87 -26.10 20.38
C SER A 125 -16.18 -25.98 21.74
N ILE A 126 -15.94 -24.76 22.22
CA ILE A 126 -15.39 -24.47 23.55
C ILE A 126 -16.44 -24.76 24.63
N ALA A 127 -17.68 -24.31 24.43
CA ALA A 127 -18.76 -24.47 25.41
C ALA A 127 -19.16 -25.94 25.65
N PHE A 128 -18.97 -26.82 24.67
CA PHE A 128 -19.33 -28.24 24.72
C PHE A 128 -18.11 -29.18 24.73
N ALA A 129 -16.91 -28.68 25.00
CA ALA A 129 -15.72 -29.52 25.13
C ALA A 129 -15.88 -30.48 26.34
N PRO A 130 -15.79 -31.81 26.16
CA PRO A 130 -16.15 -32.79 27.21
C PRO A 130 -15.25 -32.82 28.45
N GLU A 131 -14.08 -32.17 28.43
CA GLU A 131 -13.14 -32.15 29.56
C GLU A 131 -12.38 -30.81 29.64
N PRO A 132 -11.93 -30.38 30.84
CA PRO A 132 -11.01 -29.27 30.96
C PRO A 132 -9.74 -29.61 30.17
N MET A 133 -9.52 -28.88 29.09
CA MET A 133 -8.37 -29.06 28.20
C MET A 133 -7.09 -29.11 29.05
N SER A 134 -6.36 -30.23 28.96
CA SER A 134 -5.00 -30.33 29.51
C SER A 134 -4.18 -29.15 28.98
N SER A 135 -3.56 -28.39 29.88
CA SER A 135 -2.84 -27.14 29.62
C SER A 135 -1.71 -27.23 28.57
N SER A 136 -1.39 -28.43 28.11
CA SER A 136 -0.32 -28.76 27.17
C SER A 136 -0.75 -28.99 25.71
N ARG A 137 -2.05 -29.03 25.36
CA ARG A 137 -2.48 -28.98 23.93
C ARG A 137 -2.50 -27.56 23.37
N ALA A 138 -1.68 -26.66 23.91
CA ALA A 138 -1.53 -25.32 23.41
C ALA A 138 -0.73 -25.36 22.09
N LEU A 139 -1.44 -25.34 20.96
CA LEU A 139 -0.96 -24.96 19.63
C LEU A 139 0.06 -25.82 18.87
N GLU A 140 0.53 -26.96 19.37
CA GLU A 140 1.59 -27.70 18.65
C GLU A 140 1.13 -28.32 17.32
N ASP A 141 -0.14 -28.73 17.17
CA ASP A 141 -0.66 -29.26 15.89
C ASP A 141 -2.10 -28.77 15.63
N PRO A 142 -2.30 -27.64 14.91
CA PRO A 142 -3.64 -27.22 14.51
C PRO A 142 -4.26 -28.24 13.56
N THR A 143 -5.52 -28.59 13.80
CA THR A 143 -6.27 -29.44 12.86
C THR A 143 -6.38 -28.75 11.50
N MET A 144 -6.52 -29.52 10.42
CA MET A 144 -6.66 -28.98 9.07
C MET A 144 -7.82 -27.95 8.97
N GLY A 145 -8.92 -28.17 9.70
CA GLY A 145 -10.04 -27.23 9.77
C GLY A 145 -9.68 -25.90 10.45
N GLU A 146 -8.80 -25.92 11.45
CA GLU A 146 -8.30 -24.71 12.12
C GLU A 146 -7.33 -23.94 11.22
N LEU A 147 -6.45 -24.63 10.50
CA LEU A 147 -5.55 -24.01 9.52
C LEU A 147 -6.34 -23.30 8.39
N ILE A 148 -7.39 -23.94 7.87
CA ILE A 148 -8.26 -23.32 6.86
C ILE A 148 -8.96 -22.06 7.41
N ARG A 149 -9.49 -22.13 8.64
CA ARG A 149 -10.09 -20.96 9.32
C ARG A 149 -9.08 -19.81 9.45
N LEU A 150 -7.86 -20.12 9.87
CA LEU A 150 -6.80 -19.13 10.03
C LEU A 150 -6.49 -18.45 8.70
N HIS A 151 -6.21 -19.21 7.64
CA HIS A 151 -5.85 -18.64 6.35
C HIS A 151 -7.00 -17.88 5.65
N ILE A 152 -8.25 -18.32 5.81
CA ILE A 152 -9.41 -17.57 5.31
C ILE A 152 -9.50 -16.22 6.04
N THR A 153 -9.29 -16.21 7.36
CA THR A 153 -9.30 -14.97 8.16
C THR A 153 -8.17 -14.05 7.72
N GLU A 154 -6.94 -14.55 7.59
CA GLU A 154 -5.79 -13.76 7.12
C GLU A 154 -6.04 -13.18 5.73
N SER A 155 -6.57 -13.98 4.81
CA SER A 155 -6.88 -13.55 3.44
C SER A 155 -7.96 -12.46 3.42
N PHE A 156 -9.00 -12.59 4.24
CA PHE A 156 -10.05 -11.58 4.38
C PHE A 156 -9.47 -10.23 4.85
N PHE A 157 -8.66 -10.24 5.91
CA PHE A 157 -8.05 -9.01 6.43
C PHE A 157 -7.01 -8.43 5.46
N ALA A 158 -6.25 -9.25 4.74
CA ALA A 158 -5.36 -8.79 3.67
C ALA A 158 -6.14 -8.01 2.59
N VAL A 159 -7.25 -8.57 2.09
CA VAL A 159 -8.12 -7.89 1.12
C VAL A 159 -8.71 -6.61 1.71
N PHE A 160 -9.11 -6.63 2.99
CA PHE A 160 -9.62 -5.45 3.68
C PHE A 160 -8.58 -4.32 3.74
N PHE A 161 -7.35 -4.60 4.21
CA PHE A 161 -6.30 -3.57 4.32
C PHE A 161 -5.80 -3.07 2.96
N PHE A 162 -5.74 -3.94 1.95
CA PHE A 162 -5.50 -3.52 0.57
C PHE A 162 -6.58 -2.55 0.08
N THR A 163 -7.86 -2.89 0.29
CA THR A 163 -9.00 -2.06 -0.14
C THR A 163 -9.03 -0.72 0.62
N LEU A 164 -8.70 -0.74 1.91
CA LEU A 164 -8.56 0.46 2.73
C LEU A 164 -7.46 1.37 2.17
N GLY A 165 -6.27 0.85 1.92
CA GLY A 165 -5.17 1.60 1.31
C GLY A 165 -5.53 2.13 -0.08
N ALA A 166 -6.21 1.34 -0.91
CA ALA A 166 -6.67 1.79 -2.22
C ALA A 166 -7.71 2.92 -2.15
N THR A 167 -8.59 2.89 -1.14
CA THR A 167 -9.54 3.97 -0.86
C THR A 167 -8.80 5.25 -0.45
N ILE A 168 -7.78 5.11 0.41
CA ILE A 168 -6.90 6.23 0.77
C ILE A 168 -6.19 6.76 -0.49
N GLY A 169 -5.63 5.89 -1.34
CA GLY A 169 -4.99 6.29 -2.60
C GLY A 169 -5.93 7.06 -3.53
N SER A 170 -7.21 6.66 -3.62
CA SER A 170 -8.23 7.40 -4.36
C SER A 170 -8.42 8.80 -3.80
N PHE A 171 -8.48 8.92 -2.47
CA PHE A 171 -8.53 10.21 -1.78
C PHE A 171 -7.26 11.06 -1.97
N LEU A 172 -6.07 10.45 -2.04
CA LEU A 172 -4.81 11.16 -2.27
C LEU A 172 -4.80 11.89 -3.62
N ASN A 173 -5.41 11.32 -4.67
CA ASN A 173 -5.58 12.04 -5.95
C ASN A 173 -6.40 13.32 -5.80
N VAL A 174 -7.44 13.30 -4.97
CA VAL A 174 -8.26 14.49 -4.67
C VAL A 174 -7.45 15.51 -3.89
N VAL A 175 -6.70 15.07 -2.88
CA VAL A 175 -5.80 15.93 -2.08
C VAL A 175 -4.78 16.61 -2.97
N ALA A 176 -4.09 15.83 -3.81
CA ALA A 176 -3.03 16.34 -4.69
C ALA A 176 -3.54 17.40 -5.66
N TYR A 177 -4.74 17.20 -6.22
CA TYR A 177 -5.34 18.15 -7.14
C TYR A 177 -5.87 19.42 -6.44
N ARG A 178 -6.63 19.27 -5.35
CA ARG A 178 -7.39 20.39 -4.74
C ARG A 178 -6.58 21.21 -3.75
N MET A 179 -5.71 20.56 -2.97
CA MET A 179 -5.05 21.20 -1.84
C MET A 179 -4.09 22.33 -2.25
N PRO A 180 -3.28 22.22 -3.32
CA PRO A 180 -2.44 23.34 -3.77
C PRO A 180 -3.25 24.49 -4.39
N ARG A 181 -4.46 24.21 -4.90
CA ARG A 181 -5.38 25.19 -5.51
C ARG A 181 -6.26 25.93 -4.49
N GLY A 182 -6.09 25.68 -3.20
CA GLY A 182 -6.94 26.31 -2.18
C GLY A 182 -8.35 25.71 -2.07
N GLU A 183 -8.69 24.72 -2.89
CA GLU A 183 -10.04 24.13 -2.95
C GLU A 183 -10.34 23.23 -1.75
N SER A 184 -11.63 23.08 -1.42
CA SER A 184 -12.07 22.17 -0.37
C SER A 184 -11.88 20.71 -0.79
N VAL A 185 -11.19 19.94 0.05
CA VAL A 185 -10.94 18.51 -0.17
C VAL A 185 -12.19 17.67 0.13
N VAL A 186 -12.99 18.05 1.14
CA VAL A 186 -14.10 17.22 1.66
C VAL A 186 -15.46 17.60 1.07
N LEU A 187 -15.72 18.87 0.77
CA LEU A 187 -17.08 19.36 0.49
C LEU A 187 -17.57 19.14 -0.95
N ARG A 188 -16.70 18.70 -1.87
CA ARG A 188 -17.06 18.56 -3.31
C ARG A 188 -17.01 17.11 -3.78
N SER A 189 -18.12 16.65 -4.36
CA SER A 189 -18.19 15.34 -5.02
C SER A 189 -17.27 15.23 -6.24
N SER A 190 -16.86 14.01 -6.58
CA SER A 190 -16.10 13.71 -7.80
C SER A 190 -17.00 13.85 -9.03
N ARG A 191 -16.50 14.55 -10.06
CA ARG A 191 -17.22 14.82 -11.31
C ARG A 191 -16.29 14.63 -12.51
N CYS A 192 -16.85 14.27 -13.65
CA CYS A 192 -16.09 14.26 -14.89
C CYS A 192 -15.67 15.70 -15.28
N PRO A 193 -14.40 15.96 -15.64
CA PRO A 193 -13.96 17.30 -16.01
C PRO A 193 -14.58 17.81 -17.32
N ARG A 194 -15.06 16.92 -18.21
CA ARG A 194 -15.63 17.30 -19.51
C ARG A 194 -17.14 17.50 -19.47
N CYS A 195 -17.87 16.50 -18.96
CA CYS A 195 -19.35 16.54 -18.98
C CYS A 195 -19.97 16.92 -17.64
N THR A 196 -19.15 17.17 -16.61
CA THR A 196 -19.55 17.55 -15.24
C THR A 196 -20.52 16.61 -14.52
N THR A 197 -20.88 15.49 -15.15
CA THR A 197 -21.67 14.41 -14.57
C THR A 197 -21.00 13.90 -13.31
N ALA A 198 -21.79 13.77 -12.24
CA ALA A 198 -21.34 13.19 -10.98
C ALA A 198 -20.92 11.73 -11.19
N ILE A 199 -19.79 11.33 -10.62
CA ILE A 199 -19.32 9.95 -10.68
C ILE A 199 -20.20 9.12 -9.75
N GLN A 200 -20.80 8.04 -10.28
CA GLN A 200 -21.64 7.15 -9.49
C GLN A 200 -20.78 6.35 -8.51
N PRO A 201 -21.27 6.00 -7.30
CA PRO A 201 -20.48 5.26 -6.31
C PRO A 201 -19.88 3.94 -6.85
N ARG A 202 -20.60 3.24 -7.73
CA ARG A 202 -20.12 2.01 -8.39
C ARG A 202 -18.95 2.22 -9.35
N ASP A 203 -18.82 3.43 -9.90
CA ASP A 203 -17.72 3.82 -10.79
C ASP A 203 -16.49 4.29 -9.99
N ASN A 204 -16.66 4.50 -8.68
CA ASN A 204 -15.63 4.99 -7.76
C ASN A 204 -15.09 3.88 -6.84
N ILE A 205 -15.26 2.60 -7.22
CA ILE A 205 -14.63 1.47 -6.52
C ILE A 205 -13.15 1.48 -6.91
N PRO A 206 -12.20 1.60 -5.95
CA PRO A 206 -10.78 1.73 -6.26
C PRO A 206 -10.28 0.60 -7.17
N VAL A 207 -9.49 0.97 -8.18
CA VAL A 207 -8.94 0.12 -9.26
C VAL A 207 -10.02 -0.47 -10.18
N LEU A 208 -11.01 -1.15 -9.61
CA LEU A 208 -12.05 -1.87 -10.34
C LEU A 208 -12.97 -0.95 -11.14
N GLY A 209 -13.32 0.22 -10.62
CA GLY A 209 -14.19 1.18 -11.32
C GLY A 209 -13.59 1.63 -12.65
N TRP A 210 -12.28 1.90 -12.66
CA TRP A 210 -11.56 2.27 -13.89
C TRP A 210 -11.48 1.10 -14.88
N LEU A 211 -11.20 -0.12 -14.39
CA LEU A 211 -11.14 -1.33 -15.22
C LEU A 211 -12.49 -1.65 -15.87
N LEU A 212 -13.58 -1.62 -15.10
CA LEU A 212 -14.94 -1.89 -15.59
C LEU A 212 -15.42 -0.84 -16.60
N LEU A 213 -14.88 0.38 -16.53
CA LEU A 213 -15.15 1.46 -17.47
C LEU A 213 -14.20 1.50 -18.67
N ASN A 214 -13.24 0.56 -18.77
CA ASN A 214 -12.16 0.56 -19.75
C ASN A 214 -11.41 1.91 -19.83
N GLY A 215 -11.25 2.55 -18.67
CA GLY A 215 -10.61 3.86 -18.56
C GLY A 215 -11.35 5.01 -19.25
N ARG A 216 -12.67 4.94 -19.43
CA ARG A 216 -13.46 6.00 -20.07
C ARG A 216 -14.64 6.45 -19.22
N CYS A 217 -14.99 7.72 -19.27
CA CYS A 217 -16.18 8.23 -18.58
C CYS A 217 -17.44 7.55 -19.13
N ARG A 218 -18.29 7.02 -18.24
CA ARG A 218 -19.57 6.38 -18.59
C ARG A 218 -20.46 7.27 -19.48
N ALA A 219 -20.53 8.58 -19.19
CA ALA A 219 -21.44 9.51 -19.86
C ALA A 219 -20.87 10.06 -21.18
N CYS A 220 -19.64 10.58 -21.17
CA CYS A 220 -19.06 11.28 -22.33
C CYS A 220 -17.90 10.56 -23.01
N GLN A 221 -17.55 9.36 -22.56
CA GLN A 221 -16.50 8.49 -23.11
C GLN A 221 -15.09 9.11 -23.18
N VAL A 222 -14.88 10.27 -22.53
CA VAL A 222 -13.55 10.88 -22.42
C VAL A 222 -12.61 9.94 -21.64
N PRO A 223 -11.36 9.76 -22.07
CA PRO A 223 -10.41 8.91 -21.35
C PRO A 223 -10.14 9.46 -19.94
N ILE A 224 -10.09 8.56 -18.97
CA ILE A 224 -9.71 8.79 -17.58
C ILE A 224 -8.25 8.36 -17.44
N SER A 225 -7.40 9.24 -16.89
CA SER A 225 -5.97 8.97 -16.72
C SER A 225 -5.70 7.67 -15.96
N ALA A 226 -4.72 6.89 -16.40
CA ALA A 226 -4.26 5.69 -15.69
C ALA A 226 -3.57 6.01 -14.35
N GLN A 227 -3.22 7.29 -14.09
CA GLN A 227 -2.69 7.74 -12.81
C GLN A 227 -3.61 7.36 -11.64
N TYR A 228 -4.93 7.49 -11.80
CA TYR A 228 -5.89 7.19 -10.74
C TYR A 228 -5.79 5.73 -10.26
N PRO A 229 -6.01 4.71 -11.11
CA PRO A 229 -5.92 3.31 -10.66
C PRO A 229 -4.49 2.90 -10.25
N ILE A 230 -3.44 3.51 -10.81
CA ILE A 230 -2.05 3.23 -10.41
C ILE A 230 -1.80 3.69 -8.97
N VAL A 231 -2.21 4.91 -8.63
CA VAL A 231 -2.06 5.47 -7.27
C VAL A 231 -2.88 4.67 -6.25
N GLU A 232 -4.11 4.29 -6.62
CA GLU A 232 -4.97 3.44 -5.80
C GLU A 232 -4.31 2.09 -5.53
N PHE A 233 -3.77 1.45 -6.57
CA PHE A 233 -3.07 0.17 -6.42
C PHE A 233 -1.81 0.29 -5.56
N ILE A 234 -0.96 1.30 -5.78
CA ILE A 234 0.26 1.52 -5.00
C ILE A 234 -0.07 1.76 -3.52
N ALA A 235 -1.05 2.61 -3.22
CA ALA A 235 -1.46 2.87 -1.85
C ALA A 235 -2.04 1.60 -1.18
N GLY A 236 -2.87 0.83 -1.90
CA GLY A 236 -3.37 -0.46 -1.43
C GLY A 236 -2.25 -1.46 -1.15
N ALA A 237 -1.27 -1.56 -2.04
CA ALA A 237 -0.11 -2.43 -1.89
C ALA A 237 0.77 -2.04 -0.70
N VAL A 238 0.98 -0.74 -0.46
CA VAL A 238 1.73 -0.24 0.70
C VAL A 238 1.03 -0.59 2.00
N PHE A 239 -0.28 -0.33 2.11
CA PHE A 239 -1.04 -0.66 3.32
C PHE A 239 -1.04 -2.17 3.59
N LEU A 240 -1.22 -2.98 2.53
CA LEU A 240 -1.13 -4.44 2.63
C LEU A 240 0.27 -4.89 3.09
N ALA A 241 1.33 -4.32 2.52
CA ALA A 241 2.70 -4.67 2.88
C ALA A 241 3.01 -4.31 4.34
N LEU A 242 2.58 -3.14 4.82
CA LEU A 242 2.71 -2.75 6.23
C LEU A 242 1.90 -3.68 7.14
N TYR A 243 0.69 -4.08 6.72
CA TYR A 243 -0.11 -5.05 7.47
C TYR A 243 0.60 -6.40 7.61
N LEU A 244 1.20 -6.91 6.53
CA LEU A 244 1.93 -8.17 6.54
C LEU A 244 3.24 -8.05 7.35
N ALA A 245 3.99 -6.97 7.14
CA ALA A 245 5.30 -6.77 7.73
C ALA A 245 5.26 -6.39 9.20
N GLU A 246 4.25 -5.66 9.66
CA GLU A 246 4.13 -5.16 11.05
C GLU A 246 3.08 -5.92 11.86
N LEU A 247 1.82 -5.89 11.44
CA LEU A 247 0.72 -6.47 12.20
C LEU A 247 0.83 -8.00 12.24
N ILE A 248 0.74 -8.65 11.08
CA ILE A 248 0.66 -10.12 11.01
C ILE A 248 1.96 -10.79 11.45
N SER A 249 3.10 -10.18 11.14
CA SER A 249 4.39 -10.68 11.60
C SER A 249 4.59 -10.53 13.11
N GLY A 250 3.77 -9.73 13.80
CA GLY A 250 3.95 -9.38 15.21
C GLY A 250 5.08 -8.37 15.47
N GLY A 251 5.45 -7.57 14.46
CA GLY A 251 6.48 -6.53 14.53
C GLY A 251 7.87 -6.99 14.14
N ARG A 252 8.02 -8.05 13.32
CA ARG A 252 9.34 -8.60 12.93
C ARG A 252 10.22 -7.61 12.17
N ASN A 253 9.64 -6.66 11.46
CA ASN A 253 10.41 -5.63 10.77
C ASN A 253 10.94 -4.55 11.73
N LEU A 254 10.41 -4.42 12.94
CA LEU A 254 10.83 -3.38 13.88
C LEU A 254 12.14 -3.77 14.59
N PRO A 255 13.10 -2.82 14.76
CA PRO A 255 14.47 -3.16 15.14
C PRO A 255 14.75 -3.30 16.66
N VAL A 256 14.13 -2.49 17.53
CA VAL A 256 14.44 -2.46 19.00
C VAL A 256 13.52 -3.37 19.80
N ARG A 257 12.43 -3.83 19.18
CA ARG A 257 11.40 -4.60 19.86
C ARG A 257 11.52 -6.08 19.51
N ASP A 258 11.35 -6.93 20.51
CA ASP A 258 11.15 -8.36 20.25
C ASP A 258 9.79 -8.62 19.60
N PRO A 259 9.76 -9.39 18.49
CA PRO A 259 8.52 -9.73 17.83
C PRO A 259 7.63 -10.48 18.81
N ASN A 260 6.35 -10.15 18.80
CA ASN A 260 5.44 -10.82 19.73
C ASN A 260 5.33 -12.31 19.38
N PHE A 261 5.50 -13.18 20.37
CA PHE A 261 5.45 -14.64 20.21
C PHE A 261 4.14 -15.10 19.56
N TYR A 262 3.01 -14.56 20.04
CA TYR A 262 1.67 -14.83 19.50
C TYR A 262 1.35 -13.92 18.31
N ALA A 263 1.87 -14.22 17.12
CA ALA A 263 1.65 -13.45 15.89
C ALA A 263 0.51 -14.01 15.03
N GLY A 264 0.00 -13.22 14.08
CA GLY A 264 -1.10 -13.60 13.20
C GLY A 264 -2.44 -12.94 13.54
N VAL A 265 -3.40 -13.08 12.63
CA VAL A 265 -4.66 -12.32 12.66
C VAL A 265 -5.53 -12.64 13.87
N VAL A 266 -5.59 -13.91 14.28
CA VAL A 266 -6.41 -14.34 15.42
C VAL A 266 -5.92 -13.71 16.72
N TRP A 267 -4.61 -13.66 16.92
CA TRP A 267 -4.04 -13.05 18.12
C TRP A 267 -4.25 -11.55 18.16
N ILE A 268 -4.19 -10.86 17.01
CA ILE A 268 -4.55 -9.44 16.94
C ILE A 268 -6.02 -9.20 17.25
N LEU A 269 -6.93 -10.09 16.85
CA LEU A 269 -8.36 -9.91 17.10
C LEU A 269 -8.78 -10.26 18.53
N MET A 270 -8.23 -11.34 19.08
CA MET A 270 -8.56 -11.81 20.43
C MET A 270 -7.79 -11.05 21.51
N TYR A 271 -6.58 -10.59 21.19
CA TYR A 271 -5.73 -9.82 22.07
C TYR A 271 -5.12 -8.65 21.31
N THR A 272 -5.91 -7.60 21.13
CA THR A 272 -5.51 -6.42 20.35
C THR A 272 -4.26 -5.78 20.91
N LYS A 273 -3.18 -5.87 20.11
CA LYS A 273 -1.90 -5.22 20.37
C LYS A 273 -1.97 -3.77 19.91
N TRP A 274 -2.52 -2.92 20.78
CA TRP A 274 -2.76 -1.50 20.48
C TRP A 274 -1.49 -0.72 20.13
N ASP A 275 -0.35 -1.17 20.64
CA ASP A 275 0.97 -0.68 20.27
C ASP A 275 1.29 -0.89 18.79
N LEU A 276 1.15 -2.12 18.29
CA LEU A 276 1.35 -2.45 16.87
C LEU A 276 0.29 -1.83 15.97
N VAL A 277 -0.98 -1.82 16.40
CA VAL A 277 -2.06 -1.16 15.65
C VAL A 277 -1.79 0.34 15.53
N GLY A 278 -1.32 0.96 16.61
CA GLY A 278 -0.91 2.37 16.63
C GLY A 278 0.27 2.64 15.70
N LEU A 279 1.33 1.83 15.78
CA LEU A 279 2.50 1.93 14.88
C LEU A 279 2.12 1.75 13.42
N TYR A 280 1.30 0.75 13.10
CA TYR A 280 0.81 0.52 11.74
C TYR A 280 0.03 1.74 11.21
N ALA A 281 -0.91 2.27 12.00
CA ALA A 281 -1.69 3.45 11.60
C ALA A 281 -0.79 4.68 11.41
N TYR A 282 0.21 4.82 12.27
CA TYR A 282 1.21 5.87 12.21
C TYR A 282 2.07 5.78 10.94
N HIS A 283 2.62 4.61 10.60
CA HIS A 283 3.35 4.42 9.35
C HIS A 283 2.45 4.57 8.11
N CYS A 284 1.19 4.11 8.17
CA CYS A 284 0.22 4.35 7.09
C CYS A 284 0.02 5.84 6.84
N PHE A 285 -0.07 6.65 7.91
CA PHE A 285 -0.16 8.10 7.80
C PHE A 285 1.10 8.71 7.14
N GLN A 286 2.29 8.22 7.50
CA GLN A 286 3.54 8.65 6.89
C GLN A 286 3.53 8.44 5.38
N PHE A 287 3.24 7.21 4.93
CA PHE A 287 3.27 6.88 3.51
C PHE A 287 2.12 7.52 2.74
N ALA A 288 0.94 7.67 3.34
CA ALA A 288 -0.15 8.43 2.73
C ALA A 288 0.25 9.90 2.51
N THR A 289 0.93 10.52 3.48
CA THR A 289 1.40 11.91 3.38
C THR A 289 2.50 12.06 2.33
N LEU A 290 3.53 11.20 2.37
CA LEU A 290 4.60 11.20 1.38
C LEU A 290 4.07 10.92 -0.03
N GLY A 291 3.08 10.02 -0.17
CA GLY A 291 2.39 9.75 -1.42
C GLY A 291 1.63 10.98 -1.93
N ALA A 292 0.89 11.68 -1.07
CA ALA A 292 0.20 12.92 -1.44
C ALA A 292 1.18 14.00 -1.92
N TRP A 293 2.28 14.21 -1.19
CA TRP A 293 3.30 15.20 -1.53
C TRP A 293 4.05 14.84 -2.82
N THR A 294 4.31 13.55 -3.04
CA THR A 294 4.85 13.03 -4.31
C THR A 294 3.93 13.41 -5.47
N LEU A 295 2.62 13.21 -5.34
CA LEU A 295 1.67 13.56 -6.40
C LEU A 295 1.58 15.07 -6.65
N ILE A 296 1.60 15.89 -5.60
CA ILE A 296 1.62 17.35 -5.71
C ILE A 296 2.85 17.83 -6.49
N GLU A 297 4.04 17.32 -6.15
CA GLU A 297 5.27 17.69 -6.87
C GLU A 297 5.33 17.10 -8.28
N PHE A 298 4.78 15.89 -8.49
CA PHE A 298 4.65 15.27 -9.82
C PHE A 298 3.79 16.14 -10.76
N ASP A 299 2.77 16.79 -10.22
CA ASP A 299 1.93 17.78 -10.92
C ASP A 299 2.58 19.19 -10.98
N ARG A 300 3.85 19.31 -10.60
CA ARG A 300 4.65 20.56 -10.58
C ARG A 300 4.08 21.65 -9.69
N GLN A 301 3.37 21.26 -8.65
CA GLN A 301 2.80 22.20 -7.69
C GLN A 301 3.66 22.26 -6.42
N ALA A 302 3.67 23.43 -5.78
CA ALA A 302 4.33 23.57 -4.49
C ALA A 302 3.46 22.97 -3.39
N ILE A 303 4.09 22.25 -2.46
CA ILE A 303 3.39 21.69 -1.29
C ILE A 303 2.95 22.86 -0.40
N PRO A 304 1.64 22.98 -0.11
CA PRO A 304 1.14 24.11 0.65
C PRO A 304 1.53 24.00 2.13
N LEU A 305 1.91 25.13 2.74
CA LEU A 305 2.42 25.17 4.11
C LEU A 305 1.44 24.57 5.14
N ARG A 306 0.14 24.76 4.93
CA ARG A 306 -0.92 24.13 5.75
C ARG A 306 -0.85 22.61 5.77
N SER A 307 -0.46 21.98 4.66
CA SER A 307 -0.27 20.52 4.58
C SER A 307 0.94 20.09 5.40
N ILE A 308 2.06 20.80 5.24
CA ILE A 308 3.29 20.56 6.00
C ILE A 308 3.04 20.71 7.50
N ALA A 309 2.41 21.81 7.91
CA ALA A 309 2.09 22.05 9.32
C ALA A 309 1.18 20.96 9.89
N THR A 310 0.11 20.58 9.16
CA THR A 310 -0.79 19.52 9.60
C THR A 310 -0.06 18.18 9.73
N ALA A 311 0.74 17.81 8.73
CA ALA A 311 1.51 16.57 8.75
C ALA A 311 2.50 16.51 9.93
N LEU A 312 3.22 17.61 10.18
CA LEU A 312 4.15 17.69 11.29
C LEU A 312 3.44 17.63 12.65
N ILE A 313 2.25 18.20 12.80
CA ILE A 313 1.45 18.06 14.03
C ILE A 313 1.09 16.59 14.26
N PHE A 314 0.59 15.89 13.25
CA PHE A 314 0.24 14.47 13.34
C PHE A 314 1.46 13.55 13.48
N ALA A 315 2.66 14.00 13.12
CA ALA A 315 3.89 13.28 13.37
C ALA A 315 4.45 13.54 14.78
N VAL A 316 4.39 14.78 15.26
CA VAL A 316 5.03 15.18 16.53
C VAL A 316 4.14 14.91 17.73
N VAL A 317 2.85 15.22 17.66
CA VAL A 317 1.96 15.15 18.84
C VAL A 317 1.70 13.71 19.31
N PRO A 318 1.35 12.74 18.44
CA PRO A 318 1.07 11.37 18.88
C PRO A 318 2.19 10.71 19.69
N PRO A 319 3.48 10.72 19.28
CA PRO A 319 4.54 10.10 20.09
C PRO A 319 4.79 10.79 21.44
N LEU A 320 4.41 12.06 21.61
CA LEU A 320 4.48 12.73 22.91
C LEU A 320 3.37 12.27 23.87
N LEU A 321 2.21 11.90 23.32
CA LEU A 321 1.09 11.35 24.10
C LEU A 321 1.22 9.84 24.30
N LEU A 322 1.80 9.15 23.31
CA LEU A 322 1.92 7.70 23.22
C LEU A 322 3.38 7.35 22.87
N PRO A 323 4.30 7.32 23.87
CA PRO A 323 5.73 7.13 23.63
C PRO A 323 6.10 5.84 22.89
N PHE A 324 5.25 4.81 22.94
CA PHE A 324 5.45 3.56 22.21
C PHE A 324 5.40 3.70 20.68
N LEU A 325 4.87 4.83 20.15
CA LEU A 325 4.85 5.13 18.72
C LEU A 325 6.25 5.45 18.16
N GLN A 326 7.25 5.63 19.03
CA GLN A 326 8.64 5.77 18.62
C GLN A 326 9.35 4.45 18.83
N PRO A 327 9.60 3.65 17.78
CA PRO A 327 10.26 2.36 17.95
C PRO A 327 11.74 2.51 18.28
N MET A 328 12.40 3.59 17.83
CA MET A 328 13.83 3.83 18.05
C MET A 328 14.07 4.95 19.08
N PRO A 329 14.93 4.76 20.10
CA PRO A 329 15.31 5.83 21.02
C PRO A 329 16.35 6.75 20.37
N ALA A 330 16.37 8.03 20.78
CA ALA A 330 17.46 8.93 20.37
C ALA A 330 18.82 8.52 20.96
N ILE A 331 18.83 8.10 22.22
CA ILE A 331 20.04 7.73 22.97
C ILE A 331 20.21 6.21 22.91
N LEU A 332 21.39 5.77 22.46
CA LEU A 332 21.72 4.35 22.36
C LEU A 332 21.92 3.73 23.74
N GLY A 333 21.24 2.61 23.97
CA GLY A 333 21.36 1.81 25.20
C GLY A 333 20.17 1.85 26.15
N GLN A 334 19.10 2.56 25.79
CA GLN A 334 17.80 2.38 26.43
C GLN A 334 17.10 1.19 25.76
N SER A 335 16.93 0.08 26.49
CA SER A 335 16.39 -1.18 25.93
C SER A 335 14.88 -1.19 25.76
N ASP A 336 14.13 -0.45 26.58
CA ASP A 336 12.69 -0.68 26.73
C ASP A 336 11.86 0.44 26.11
N ALA A 337 11.27 0.15 24.94
CA ALA A 337 10.42 1.09 24.23
C ALA A 337 9.16 1.50 25.01
N THR A 338 8.72 0.68 25.97
CA THR A 338 7.52 0.85 26.80
C THR A 338 7.75 1.66 28.08
N ALA A 339 9.01 1.88 28.49
CA ALA A 339 9.37 2.57 29.73
C ALA A 339 9.80 4.04 29.50
N ARG A 340 9.52 4.60 28.33
CA ARG A 340 10.01 5.94 27.94
C ARG A 340 9.28 7.06 28.67
N THR A 341 10.06 8.00 29.18
CA THR A 341 9.53 9.23 29.77
C THR A 341 9.11 10.22 28.68
N LEU A 342 8.31 11.23 29.04
CA LEU A 342 8.00 12.35 28.14
C LEU A 342 9.28 13.05 27.64
N VAL A 343 10.32 13.10 28.47
CA VAL A 343 11.63 13.67 28.11
C VAL A 343 12.28 12.87 26.99
N ASP A 344 12.30 11.54 27.08
CA ASP A 344 12.85 10.68 26.03
C ASP A 344 12.08 10.86 24.70
N ALA A 345 10.76 11.00 24.78
CA ALA A 345 9.91 11.24 23.62
C ALA A 345 10.21 12.60 22.96
N LEU A 346 10.39 13.65 23.75
CA LEU A 346 10.78 14.99 23.26
C LEU A 346 12.16 14.98 22.61
N VAL A 347 13.15 14.36 23.25
CA VAL A 347 14.52 14.26 22.72
C VAL A 347 14.53 13.46 21.42
N THR A 348 13.84 12.32 21.38
CA THR A 348 13.75 11.47 20.18
C THR A 348 13.06 12.19 19.02
N THR A 349 11.94 12.85 19.29
CA THR A 349 11.23 13.65 18.28
C THR A 349 12.08 14.81 17.78
N GLY A 350 12.72 15.56 18.69
CA GLY A 350 13.58 16.68 18.34
C GLY A 350 14.78 16.26 17.50
N ALA A 351 15.46 15.17 17.87
CA ALA A 351 16.54 14.59 17.07
C ALA A 351 16.06 14.20 15.67
N GLY A 352 14.90 13.57 15.57
CA GLY A 352 14.26 13.23 14.29
C GLY A 352 13.99 14.43 13.40
N VAL A 353 13.40 15.50 13.95
CA VAL A 353 13.15 16.76 13.22
C VAL A 353 14.45 17.37 12.72
N VAL A 354 15.43 17.56 13.62
CA VAL A 354 16.71 18.21 13.29
C VAL A 354 17.49 17.43 12.25
N ALA A 355 17.65 16.12 12.45
CA ALA A 355 18.31 15.25 11.49
C ALA A 355 17.63 15.29 10.13
N GLY A 356 16.28 15.21 10.11
CA GLY A 356 15.51 15.29 8.88
C GLY A 356 15.63 16.63 8.16
N LEU A 357 15.62 17.76 8.88
CA LEU A 357 15.81 19.09 8.28
C LEU A 357 17.19 19.21 7.63
N LEU A 358 18.24 18.83 8.36
CA LEU A 358 19.63 18.88 7.88
C LEU A 358 19.84 17.96 6.68
N ALA A 359 19.35 16.72 6.78
CA ALA A 359 19.44 15.72 5.71
C ALA A 359 18.65 16.13 4.47
N GLY A 360 17.42 16.62 4.63
CA GLY A 360 16.60 17.09 3.52
C GLY A 360 17.20 18.33 2.85
N TRP A 361 17.81 19.24 3.63
CA TRP A 361 18.54 20.38 3.11
C TRP A 361 19.76 19.95 2.29
N LEU A 362 20.57 19.04 2.83
CA LEU A 362 21.75 18.51 2.16
C LEU A 362 21.37 17.72 0.90
N LEU A 363 20.40 16.82 0.99
CA LEU A 363 19.91 16.03 -0.13
C LEU A 363 19.36 16.93 -1.23
N SER A 364 18.60 17.97 -0.88
CA SER A 364 18.14 18.96 -1.86
C SER A 364 19.32 19.70 -2.50
N ALA A 365 20.35 20.05 -1.73
CA ALA A 365 21.56 20.69 -2.26
C ALA A 365 22.36 19.77 -3.19
N VAL A 366 22.36 18.46 -2.93
CA VAL A 366 23.08 17.45 -3.71
C VAL A 366 22.29 17.00 -4.94
N VAL A 367 20.96 16.96 -4.91
CA VAL A 367 20.15 16.40 -6.02
C VAL A 367 19.44 17.49 -6.82
N GLN A 368 18.95 18.56 -6.19
CA GLN A 368 18.24 19.66 -6.84
C GLN A 368 19.12 20.91 -7.04
N ASP A 369 18.86 21.67 -8.09
CA ASP A 369 19.57 22.93 -8.35
C ASP A 369 19.52 23.83 -7.09
N PRO A 370 20.63 24.50 -6.69
CA PRO A 370 20.63 25.41 -5.53
C PRO A 370 19.49 26.43 -5.52
N SER A 371 19.00 26.85 -6.69
CA SER A 371 17.86 27.76 -6.87
C SER A 371 16.48 27.13 -6.63
N ARG A 372 16.40 25.79 -6.57
CA ARG A 372 15.16 24.99 -6.50
C ARG A 372 14.96 24.23 -5.19
N ARG A 373 15.69 24.58 -4.11
CA ARG A 373 15.56 23.91 -2.81
C ARG A 373 14.10 23.85 -2.34
N SER A 374 13.52 22.64 -2.33
CA SER A 374 12.14 22.41 -1.93
C SER A 374 12.01 22.33 -0.41
N ARG A 375 11.20 23.22 0.18
CA ARG A 375 10.72 23.08 1.58
C ARG A 375 10.01 21.75 1.82
N GLY A 376 9.43 21.17 0.77
CA GLY A 376 8.78 19.86 0.80
C GLY A 376 9.74 18.73 1.13
N VAL A 377 10.94 18.72 0.54
CA VAL A 377 11.95 17.68 0.78
C VAL A 377 12.45 17.72 2.22
N MET A 378 12.70 18.91 2.75
CA MET A 378 13.04 19.09 4.18
C MET A 378 11.94 18.58 5.09
N ALA A 379 10.68 18.95 4.82
CA ALA A 379 9.53 18.48 5.59
C ALA A 379 9.34 16.95 5.50
N ALA A 380 9.53 16.35 4.31
CA ALA A 380 9.43 14.91 4.09
C ALA A 380 10.50 14.13 4.88
N MET A 381 11.72 14.66 4.94
CA MET A 381 12.79 14.07 5.74
C MET A 381 12.60 14.28 7.24
N SER A 382 12.08 15.42 7.68
CA SER A 382 11.67 15.59 9.08
C SER A 382 10.55 14.62 9.46
N LEU A 383 9.59 14.37 8.57
CA LEU A 383 8.53 13.38 8.79
C LEU A 383 9.14 11.98 8.97
N ALA A 384 10.03 11.56 8.06
CA ALA A 384 10.73 10.28 8.17
C ALA A 384 11.56 10.20 9.46
N GLY A 385 12.28 11.26 9.84
CA GLY A 385 13.10 11.29 11.05
C GLY A 385 12.29 11.24 12.34
N VAL A 386 11.12 11.89 12.41
CA VAL A 386 10.24 11.83 13.58
C VAL A 386 9.59 10.46 13.71
N MET A 387 9.13 9.89 12.60
CA MET A 387 8.30 8.70 12.61
C MET A 387 9.11 7.41 12.62
N LEU A 388 10.25 7.40 11.93
CA LEU A 388 11.15 6.24 11.81
C LEU A 388 12.44 6.40 12.64
N GLY A 389 12.60 7.53 13.33
CA GLY A 389 13.82 7.85 14.07
C GLY A 389 14.89 8.53 13.21
N TRP A 390 15.74 9.31 13.88
CA TRP A 390 16.82 10.05 13.22
C TRP A 390 17.83 9.13 12.53
N GLN A 391 17.97 7.90 13.03
CA GLN A 391 18.81 6.84 12.45
C GLN A 391 18.36 6.45 11.03
N ALA A 392 17.05 6.33 10.83
CA ALA A 392 16.45 5.97 9.55
C ALA A 392 16.78 7.00 8.47
N VAL A 393 16.91 8.28 8.86
CA VAL A 393 17.23 9.37 7.93
C VAL A 393 18.51 9.08 7.14
N LEU A 394 19.54 8.54 7.78
CA LEU A 394 20.82 8.22 7.11
C LEU A 394 20.63 7.14 6.04
N VAL A 395 19.89 6.08 6.37
CA VAL A 395 19.62 4.96 5.46
C VAL A 395 18.75 5.41 4.30
N ILE A 396 17.74 6.23 4.58
CA ILE A 396 16.80 6.74 3.58
C ILE A 396 17.50 7.71 2.62
N VAL A 397 18.39 8.58 3.12
CA VAL A 397 19.23 9.44 2.26
C VAL A 397 20.08 8.61 1.32
N LEU A 398 20.79 7.60 1.86
CA LEU A 398 21.62 6.72 1.07
C LEU A 398 20.81 5.98 -0.01
N GLY A 399 19.68 5.37 0.38
CA GLY A 399 18.77 4.70 -0.54
C GLY A 399 18.25 5.64 -1.62
N THR A 400 17.95 6.89 -1.27
CA THR A 400 17.45 7.89 -2.23
C THR A 400 18.53 8.27 -3.24
N LEU A 401 19.77 8.49 -2.79
CA LEU A 401 20.89 8.79 -3.70
C LEU A 401 21.17 7.63 -4.66
N ILE A 402 21.12 6.39 -4.17
CA ILE A 402 21.27 5.19 -5.00
C ILE A 402 20.14 5.11 -6.03
N LEU A 403 18.90 5.37 -5.61
CA LEU A 403 17.73 5.33 -6.48
C LEU A 403 17.80 6.40 -7.57
N GLU A 404 18.13 7.66 -7.22
CA GLU A 404 18.32 8.74 -8.20
C GLU A 404 19.42 8.40 -9.21
N SER A 405 20.56 7.87 -8.74
CA SER A 405 21.66 7.43 -9.61
C SER A 405 21.25 6.28 -10.53
N SER A 406 20.36 5.40 -10.06
CA SER A 406 19.85 4.25 -10.83
C SER A 406 18.79 4.67 -11.85
N LEU A 407 17.93 5.63 -11.51
CA LEU A 407 16.90 6.17 -12.39
C LEU A 407 17.52 6.85 -13.62
N ASP A 408 18.67 7.51 -13.45
CA ASP A 408 19.45 8.08 -14.55
C ASP A 408 19.89 7.03 -15.59
N TRP A 409 20.12 5.78 -15.17
CA TRP A 409 20.56 4.70 -16.05
C TRP A 409 19.40 3.90 -16.65
N LEU A 410 18.35 3.66 -15.86
CA LEU A 410 17.28 2.71 -16.21
C LEU A 410 16.11 3.35 -16.97
N VAL A 411 15.92 4.66 -16.85
CA VAL A 411 14.66 5.29 -17.23
C VAL A 411 14.89 6.41 -18.25
N SER A 412 14.01 6.49 -19.25
CA SER A 412 14.06 7.55 -20.27
C SER A 412 14.02 8.96 -19.66
N GLU A 413 14.68 9.92 -20.30
CA GLU A 413 14.76 11.31 -19.84
C GLU A 413 13.38 11.96 -19.60
N ARG A 414 12.37 11.58 -20.39
CA ARG A 414 11.00 12.08 -20.25
C ARG A 414 10.37 11.70 -18.91
N VAL A 415 10.59 10.46 -18.45
CA VAL A 415 10.05 9.99 -17.16
C VAL A 415 10.89 10.56 -16.03
N ARG A 416 12.21 10.55 -16.18
CA ARG A 416 13.15 11.12 -15.19
C ARG A 416 12.83 12.56 -14.86
N THR A 417 12.71 13.43 -15.87
CA THR A 417 12.48 14.86 -15.66
C THR A 417 11.17 15.16 -14.93
N ARG A 418 10.19 14.25 -14.98
CA ARG A 418 8.89 14.36 -14.30
C ARG A 418 8.89 13.75 -12.90
N TRP A 419 9.81 12.85 -12.58
CA TRP A 419 9.87 12.17 -11.30
C TRP A 419 10.31 13.13 -10.17
N PRO A 420 9.52 13.27 -9.09
CA PRO A 420 9.87 14.13 -7.97
C PRO A 420 10.82 13.43 -7.00
N LEU A 421 11.73 14.19 -6.37
CA LEU A 421 12.66 13.67 -5.36
C LEU A 421 11.92 13.09 -4.15
N ILE A 422 10.77 13.65 -3.77
CA ILE A 422 9.92 13.09 -2.70
C ILE A 422 9.42 11.68 -3.07
N GLY A 423 9.23 11.38 -4.36
CA GLY A 423 8.90 10.04 -4.83
C GLY A 423 10.02 9.04 -4.57
N SER A 424 11.28 9.43 -4.81
CA SER A 424 12.44 8.58 -4.48
C SER A 424 12.62 8.39 -2.98
N LEU A 425 12.35 9.44 -2.19
CA LEU A 425 12.34 9.38 -0.73
C LEU A 425 11.25 8.44 -0.22
N PHE A 426 10.05 8.48 -0.80
CA PHE A 426 8.95 7.56 -0.49
C PHE A 426 9.37 6.10 -0.71
N VAL A 427 9.95 5.79 -1.87
CA VAL A 427 10.41 4.43 -2.19
C VAL A 427 11.50 3.98 -1.23
N SER A 428 12.48 4.85 -0.96
CA SER A 428 13.58 4.54 -0.05
C SER A 428 13.11 4.34 1.39
N ALA A 429 12.19 5.17 1.87
CA ALA A 429 11.56 5.01 3.18
C ALA A 429 10.74 3.73 3.27
N PHE A 430 10.04 3.34 2.20
CA PHE A 430 9.24 2.12 2.17
C PHE A 430 10.12 0.87 2.20
N VAL A 431 11.20 0.84 1.40
CA VAL A 431 12.19 -0.24 1.45
C VAL A 431 12.84 -0.32 2.82
N HIS A 432 13.21 0.82 3.42
CA HIS A 432 13.72 0.87 4.78
C HIS A 432 12.71 0.28 5.76
N GLN A 433 11.44 0.67 5.70
CA GLN A 433 10.39 0.17 6.60
C GLN A 433 10.25 -1.35 6.57
N LEU A 434 10.27 -1.95 5.38
CA LEU A 434 10.15 -3.41 5.22
C LEU A 434 11.42 -4.15 5.67
N THR A 435 12.58 -3.50 5.54
CA THR A 435 13.88 -4.07 5.86
C THR A 435 14.46 -3.53 7.17
N TRP A 436 13.63 -2.88 8.01
CA TRP A 436 14.14 -1.96 9.02
C TRP A 436 15.03 -2.67 10.05
N ARG A 437 14.57 -3.78 10.63
CA ARG A 437 15.38 -4.64 11.51
C ARG A 437 16.69 -5.06 10.87
N TRP A 438 16.64 -5.55 9.63
CA TRP A 438 17.85 -5.93 8.91
C TRP A 438 18.78 -4.74 8.68
N SER A 439 18.28 -3.56 8.32
CA SER A 439 19.12 -2.38 8.12
C SER A 439 19.72 -1.86 9.44
N ALA A 440 18.99 -1.99 10.56
CA ALA A 440 19.47 -1.64 11.88
C ALA A 440 20.56 -2.61 12.36
N ASP A 441 20.37 -3.91 12.10
CA ASP A 441 21.35 -4.97 12.39
C ASP A 441 22.57 -4.86 11.46
N LEU A 442 22.39 -4.82 10.14
CA LEU A 442 23.46 -4.79 9.13
C LEU A 442 24.37 -3.56 9.28
N LEU A 443 23.78 -2.39 9.49
CA LEU A 443 24.58 -1.17 9.69
C LEU A 443 25.24 -1.17 11.07
N TRP A 444 24.80 -2.04 12.00
CA TRP A 444 25.30 -2.26 13.37
C TRP A 444 25.52 -0.97 14.19
N LEU A 445 25.01 0.15 13.71
CA LEU A 445 25.21 1.49 14.27
C LEU A 445 24.54 1.61 15.65
N TRP A 446 23.60 0.72 15.97
CA TRP A 446 22.56 1.00 16.96
C TRP A 446 22.38 -0.07 18.07
N ARG A 447 23.16 -1.17 18.05
CA ARG A 447 23.07 -2.23 19.08
C ARG A 447 24.15 -2.06 20.15
N GLU A 448 23.77 -2.19 21.43
CA GLU A 448 24.73 -2.14 22.54
C GLU A 448 25.81 -3.21 22.39
N GLY A 449 27.08 -2.83 22.63
CA GLY A 449 28.26 -3.69 22.44
C GLY A 449 29.12 -3.39 21.21
N ALA A 450 28.70 -2.47 20.33
CA ALA A 450 29.42 -2.12 19.09
C ALA A 450 30.71 -1.30 19.26
N ARG A 451 31.17 -1.01 20.48
CA ARG A 451 32.26 -0.05 20.75
C ARG A 451 33.68 -0.53 20.36
N SER A 452 33.87 -1.75 19.87
CA SER A 452 35.23 -2.33 19.73
C SER A 452 35.56 -3.06 18.42
N THR A 453 34.89 -2.82 17.28
CA THR A 453 35.24 -3.52 16.02
C THR A 453 35.51 -2.60 14.82
N PRO A 454 36.45 -2.96 13.91
CA PRO A 454 36.85 -2.19 12.71
C PRO A 454 35.75 -2.04 11.64
N ARG A 455 34.52 -2.49 11.90
CA ARG A 455 33.40 -2.52 10.94
C ARG A 455 32.56 -1.22 10.93
N SER A 456 32.54 -0.43 12.01
CA SER A 456 31.88 0.88 12.04
C SER A 456 32.54 1.92 11.10
N ALA A 457 33.86 1.84 10.95
CA ALA A 457 34.62 2.63 9.98
C ALA A 457 34.26 2.26 8.53
N VAL A 458 33.93 0.99 8.26
CA VAL A 458 33.50 0.54 6.93
C VAL A 458 32.13 1.10 6.58
N THR A 459 31.17 1.07 7.51
CA THR A 459 29.83 1.65 7.29
C THR A 459 29.89 3.17 7.04
N ALA A 460 30.66 3.89 7.86
CA ALA A 460 30.92 5.31 7.63
C ALA A 460 31.61 5.55 6.27
N GLY A 461 32.57 4.70 5.90
CA GLY A 461 33.25 4.73 4.60
C GLY A 461 32.31 4.51 3.42
N VAL A 462 31.36 3.59 3.51
CA VAL A 462 30.34 3.34 2.46
C VAL A 462 29.41 4.54 2.31
N ILE A 463 28.96 5.14 3.41
CA ILE A 463 28.11 6.34 3.38
C ILE A 463 28.87 7.51 2.74
N VAL A 464 30.11 7.75 3.15
CA VAL A 464 30.96 8.81 2.58
C VAL A 464 31.25 8.55 1.10
N ALA A 465 31.53 7.30 0.71
CA ALA A 465 31.76 6.92 -0.68
C ALA A 465 30.52 7.11 -1.56
N ALA A 466 29.33 6.78 -1.06
CA ALA A 466 28.09 6.99 -1.80
C ALA A 466 27.75 8.48 -1.96
N ILE A 467 27.97 9.29 -0.91
CA ILE A 467 27.82 10.75 -0.98
C ILE A 467 28.84 11.33 -1.97
N ALA A 468 30.11 10.92 -1.88
CA ALA A 468 31.17 11.36 -2.78
C ALA A 468 30.89 10.96 -4.23
N PHE A 469 30.38 9.75 -4.47
CA PHE A 469 29.96 9.29 -5.79
C PHE A 469 28.79 10.12 -6.33
N GLY A 470 27.75 10.38 -5.53
CA GLY A 470 26.62 11.22 -5.94
C GLY A 470 27.04 12.66 -6.27
N VAL A 471 27.93 13.25 -5.47
CA VAL A 471 28.49 14.60 -5.72
C VAL A 471 29.37 14.62 -6.97
N PHE A 472 30.24 13.63 -7.15
CA PHE A 472 31.13 13.50 -8.32
C PHE A 472 30.33 13.30 -9.61
N TYR A 473 29.35 12.40 -9.58
CA TYR A 473 28.49 12.09 -10.71
C TYR A 473 27.70 13.31 -11.17
N ARG A 474 27.16 14.09 -10.22
CA ARG A 474 26.45 15.33 -10.52
C ARG A 474 27.34 16.41 -11.16
N ARG A 475 28.56 16.59 -10.66
CA ARG A 475 29.52 17.52 -11.28
C ARG A 475 29.78 17.15 -12.74
N ARG A 476 29.76 15.84 -13.06
CA ARG A 476 29.90 15.35 -14.43
C ARG A 476 28.68 15.66 -15.31
N GLN A 477 27.47 15.53 -14.79
CA GLN A 477 26.23 15.86 -15.53
C GLN A 477 26.05 17.36 -15.76
N ILE A 478 26.52 18.25 -14.89
CA ILE A 478 26.48 19.71 -15.12
C ILE A 478 27.58 20.14 -16.12
N ALA A 479 28.73 19.45 -16.10
CA ALA A 479 29.84 19.76 -16.98
C ALA A 479 29.58 19.38 -18.45
N HIS A 480 28.86 18.29 -18.74
CA HIS A 480 28.65 17.81 -20.12
C HIS A 480 27.83 18.78 -20.99
N PRO A 481 26.66 19.31 -20.55
CA PRO A 481 25.86 20.24 -21.34
C PRO A 481 26.52 21.63 -21.45
N ALA A 482 27.26 22.05 -20.43
CA ALA A 482 28.00 23.31 -20.46
C ALA A 482 29.19 23.25 -21.43
N ALA A 483 29.89 22.11 -21.48
CA ALA A 483 30.96 21.86 -22.45
C ALA A 483 30.40 21.78 -23.87
N GLU A 484 29.28 21.09 -24.12
CA GLU A 484 28.63 21.04 -25.43
C GLU A 484 28.08 22.40 -25.89
N ALA A 485 27.48 23.18 -24.99
CA ALA A 485 27.03 24.54 -25.30
C ALA A 485 28.20 25.50 -25.60
N MET A 486 29.31 25.36 -24.88
CA MET A 486 30.53 26.13 -25.14
C MET A 486 31.20 25.70 -26.45
N TYR A 487 31.23 24.41 -26.77
CA TYR A 487 31.74 23.89 -28.04
C TYR A 487 30.88 24.34 -29.22
N ALA A 488 29.55 24.33 -29.07
CA ALA A 488 28.60 24.80 -30.08
C ALA A 488 28.67 26.33 -30.29
N HIS A 489 28.99 27.09 -29.23
CA HIS A 489 29.22 28.53 -29.34
C HIS A 489 30.56 28.86 -30.01
N ASN A 490 31.64 28.13 -29.68
CA ASN A 490 32.95 28.32 -30.32
C ASN A 490 32.94 27.92 -31.80
N THR A 491 32.30 26.80 -32.15
CA THR A 491 32.15 26.40 -33.57
C THR A 491 31.28 27.38 -34.36
N ARG A 492 30.27 28.04 -33.74
CA ARG A 492 29.56 29.14 -34.38
C ARG A 492 30.43 30.37 -34.63
N ASN A 493 31.30 30.73 -33.69
CA ASN A 493 32.18 31.89 -33.84
C ASN A 493 33.28 31.64 -34.87
N GLU A 494 33.84 30.42 -34.94
CA GLU A 494 34.83 30.06 -35.97
C GLU A 494 34.23 30.05 -37.40
N VAL A 495 32.97 29.63 -37.55
CA VAL A 495 32.25 29.69 -38.84
C VAL A 495 31.93 31.14 -39.26
N VAL A 496 31.68 32.03 -38.29
CA VAL A 496 31.45 33.47 -38.55
C VAL A 496 32.77 34.18 -38.90
N GLU A 497 33.89 33.88 -38.24
CA GLU A 497 35.19 34.48 -38.57
C GLU A 497 35.74 34.01 -39.93
N THR A 498 35.48 32.75 -40.33
CA THR A 498 35.87 32.25 -41.66
C THR A 498 35.02 32.85 -42.79
N THR A 499 33.72 33.07 -42.58
CA THR A 499 32.86 33.76 -43.58
C THR A 499 33.08 35.28 -43.64
N PHE A 500 33.55 35.91 -42.56
CA PHE A 500 33.88 37.33 -42.55
C PHE A 500 35.21 37.62 -43.26
N ASN A 501 36.19 36.71 -43.22
CA ASN A 501 37.47 36.88 -43.92
C ASN A 501 37.41 36.60 -45.43
N GLU A 502 36.44 35.81 -45.91
CA GLU A 502 36.24 35.57 -47.35
C GLU A 502 35.44 36.70 -48.05
N SER A 503 34.71 37.54 -47.30
CA SER A 503 33.82 38.57 -47.86
C SER A 503 34.41 39.99 -47.90
N VAL A 504 35.63 40.21 -47.40
CA VAL A 504 36.31 41.54 -47.38
C VAL A 504 37.25 41.76 -48.58
N GLY A 505 37.22 40.86 -49.58
CA GLY A 505 38.10 40.93 -50.76
C GLY A 505 37.55 41.63 -52.01
N ALA A 506 36.31 42.14 -52.04
CA ALA A 506 35.70 42.63 -53.28
C ALA A 506 35.18 44.09 -53.18
N GLU A 507 35.98 44.99 -53.78
CA GLU A 507 35.64 46.22 -54.52
C GLU A 507 34.55 47.17 -53.97
N CYS A 508 35.00 48.34 -53.49
CA CYS A 508 34.19 49.55 -53.33
C CYS A 508 34.06 50.34 -54.65
N PRO A 509 32.86 50.82 -55.02
CA PRO A 509 32.69 52.02 -55.82
C PRO A 509 32.24 53.23 -54.96
N THR A 510 32.67 54.40 -55.42
CA THR A 510 32.56 55.76 -54.83
C THR A 510 31.15 56.37 -54.90
N PRO A 511 30.89 57.50 -54.18
CA PRO A 511 29.54 57.91 -53.81
C PRO A 511 28.91 58.90 -54.81
N HIS A 512 27.59 58.82 -54.95
CA HIS A 512 26.77 59.90 -55.51
C HIS A 512 25.79 60.43 -54.46
N GLU A 513 25.84 61.75 -54.28
CA GLU A 513 24.91 62.57 -53.52
C GLU A 513 23.48 62.45 -54.08
N SER A 514 22.48 62.41 -53.20
CA SER A 514 21.34 63.32 -53.27
C SER A 514 20.48 63.26 -52.00
N SER A 515 20.12 64.46 -51.58
CA SER A 515 19.14 64.86 -50.58
C SER A 515 17.77 64.17 -50.75
N VAL A 516 16.99 64.11 -49.66
CA VAL A 516 15.65 64.76 -49.54
C VAL A 516 14.93 64.30 -48.26
N SER A 517 14.72 65.29 -47.38
CA SER A 517 13.64 65.57 -46.41
C SER A 517 12.82 64.48 -45.70
N GLU A 518 12.84 64.59 -44.36
CA GLU A 518 11.69 64.71 -43.44
C GLU A 518 10.38 63.96 -43.76
N ARG A 519 10.04 62.97 -42.92
CA ARG A 519 9.11 63.16 -41.80
C ARG A 519 9.18 62.01 -40.80
#